data_AF-M6K2G5-F1
#
_entry.id   AF-M6K2G5-F1
#
_cell.length_a   1.000
_cell.length_b   1.000
_cell.length_c   1.000
_cell.angle_alpha   90.00
_cell.angle_beta   90.00
_cell.angle_gamma   90.00
#
_symmetry.space_group_name_H-M   'P 1'
#
loop_
_entity.id
_entity.type
_entity.pdbx_description
1 polymer ?
#
loop_
_entity_poly.entity_id
_entity_poly.type
_entity_poly.pdbx_seq_one_letter_code
_entity_poly.pdbx_strand_id
1 'polypeptide(L)'
;MYKELLGDGKQWGISIEYAVQPNPGGLAQAYWIGENFVNGHPSVLILGDNIYFGHNLASLLENASKKENGSTVFAYPVHDPERYGVVEFDSERRAVSIEEKPSKPKSNYAVTGLYFYDEEVVNIAKSIKPSARGELEITDVNRIYLERGILNVQVMGRGYAWLDTGTHESLLEASVFIETIEKRQGLKVACPEEIAFRKGFIDGSQLEKLISPLKKTGYGEYLVKVLNEKIY
;
A
#
# COMPACT_ATOMS: atom_id res chain seq x y z
N MET A 1 17.58 1.55 -12.45
CA MET A 1 16.30 2.27 -12.29
C MET A 1 15.90 2.45 -10.82
N TYR A 2 15.26 1.49 -10.12
CA TYR A 2 14.79 1.73 -8.74
C TYR A 2 15.89 2.14 -7.75
N LYS A 3 17.00 1.39 -7.69
CA LYS A 3 18.14 1.71 -6.83
C LYS A 3 18.81 3.05 -7.15
N GLU A 4 18.78 3.45 -8.41
CA GLU A 4 19.32 4.74 -8.86
C GLU A 4 18.43 5.90 -8.43
N LEU A 5 17.11 5.71 -8.47
CA LEU A 5 16.12 6.71 -8.06
C LEU A 5 16.02 6.87 -6.54
N LEU A 6 15.97 5.76 -5.81
CA LEU A 6 15.61 5.74 -4.39
C LEU A 6 16.83 5.59 -3.45
N GLY A 7 18.01 5.21 -3.98
CA GLY A 7 19.22 5.02 -3.20
C GLY A 7 19.09 3.92 -2.14
N ASP A 8 19.65 4.10 -0.96
CA ASP A 8 19.46 3.21 0.19
C ASP A 8 18.42 3.74 1.19
N GLY A 9 17.72 4.83 0.86
CA GLY A 9 16.71 5.46 1.69
C GLY A 9 17.24 6.40 2.78
N LYS A 10 18.56 6.44 3.02
CA LYS A 10 19.13 7.25 4.12
C LYS A 10 18.87 8.73 3.98
N GLN A 11 18.68 9.22 2.75
CA GLN A 11 18.31 10.62 2.51
C GLN A 11 16.97 11.01 3.15
N TRP A 12 16.10 10.03 3.45
CA TRP A 12 14.81 10.22 4.12
C TRP A 12 14.78 9.59 5.53
N GLY A 13 15.94 9.19 6.07
CA GLY A 13 16.02 8.57 7.39
C GLY A 13 15.44 7.16 7.47
N ILE A 14 15.33 6.45 6.34
CA ILE A 14 14.85 5.05 6.26
C ILE A 14 15.92 4.14 5.66
N SER A 15 15.66 2.83 5.64
CA SER A 15 16.52 1.83 4.99
C SER A 15 15.73 1.14 3.89
N ILE A 16 16.28 1.09 2.68
CA ILE A 16 15.67 0.42 1.52
C ILE A 16 16.61 -0.68 1.03
N GLU A 17 16.06 -1.90 0.94
CA GLU A 17 16.71 -3.04 0.31
C GLU A 17 16.00 -3.41 -0.99
N TYR A 18 16.72 -4.07 -1.89
CA TYR A 18 16.24 -4.42 -3.22
C TYR A 18 16.35 -5.92 -3.44
N ALA A 19 15.28 -6.51 -3.94
CA ALA A 19 15.25 -7.88 -4.40
C ALA A 19 14.62 -7.96 -5.79
N VAL A 20 14.90 -9.03 -6.51
CA VAL A 20 14.39 -9.25 -7.87
C VAL A 20 13.34 -10.34 -7.84
N GLN A 21 12.18 -10.06 -8.41
CA GLN A 21 11.22 -11.09 -8.80
C GLN A 21 11.56 -11.53 -10.24
N PRO A 22 12.11 -12.75 -10.45
CA PRO A 22 12.63 -13.15 -11.76
C PRO A 22 11.52 -13.37 -12.79
N ASN A 23 10.33 -13.78 -12.34
CA ASN A 23 9.13 -13.97 -13.15
C ASN A 23 7.90 -13.59 -12.32
N PRO A 24 6.82 -13.07 -12.91
CA PRO A 24 5.61 -12.67 -12.19
C PRO A 24 4.81 -13.90 -11.72
N GLY A 25 5.31 -14.60 -10.70
CA GLY A 25 4.75 -15.85 -10.17
C GLY A 25 3.61 -15.66 -9.17
N GLY A 26 2.97 -14.49 -9.12
CA GLY A 26 1.93 -14.13 -8.15
C GLY A 26 2.42 -13.30 -6.96
N LEU A 27 1.50 -12.60 -6.32
CA LEU A 27 1.78 -11.61 -5.27
C LEU A 27 2.35 -12.24 -3.98
N ALA A 28 1.93 -13.46 -3.62
CA ALA A 28 2.44 -14.13 -2.42
C ALA A 28 3.94 -14.51 -2.54
N GLN A 29 4.49 -14.51 -3.76
CA GLN A 29 5.94 -14.72 -3.99
C GLN A 29 6.80 -13.64 -3.32
N ALA A 30 6.23 -12.45 -3.01
CA ALA A 30 6.92 -11.41 -2.26
C ALA A 30 7.49 -11.93 -0.92
N TYR A 31 6.76 -12.83 -0.24
CA TYR A 31 7.19 -13.44 1.02
C TYR A 31 8.22 -14.56 0.87
N TRP A 32 8.41 -15.08 -0.34
CA TRP A 32 9.49 -16.02 -0.63
C TRP A 32 10.78 -15.26 -0.92
N ILE A 33 10.68 -14.19 -1.72
CA ILE A 33 11.80 -13.34 -2.08
C ILE A 33 12.28 -12.54 -0.86
N GLY A 34 11.35 -12.01 -0.08
CA GLY A 34 11.61 -11.16 1.08
C GLY A 34 11.74 -11.92 2.41
N GLU A 35 11.82 -13.24 2.42
CA GLU A 35 11.88 -14.03 3.67
C GLU A 35 12.97 -13.53 4.63
N ASN A 36 14.20 -13.38 4.14
CA ASN A 36 15.32 -12.92 4.96
C ASN A 36 15.19 -11.45 5.37
N PHE A 37 14.47 -10.64 4.58
CA PHE A 37 14.21 -9.24 4.90
C PHE A 37 13.15 -9.11 6.00
N VAL A 38 12.08 -9.92 5.93
CA VAL A 38 11.02 -9.99 6.94
C VAL A 38 11.55 -10.61 8.24
N ASN A 39 12.41 -11.63 8.15
CA ASN A 39 13.15 -12.22 9.27
C ASN A 39 12.29 -12.58 10.49
N GLY A 40 11.08 -13.10 10.26
CA GLY A 40 10.13 -13.47 11.32
C GLY A 40 9.52 -12.28 12.08
N HIS A 41 9.59 -11.07 11.53
CA HIS A 41 8.87 -9.91 12.06
C HIS A 41 7.53 -9.71 11.34
N PRO A 42 6.57 -9.00 11.97
CA PRO A 42 5.38 -8.50 11.28
C PRO A 42 5.76 -7.65 10.07
N SER A 43 4.90 -7.65 9.05
CA SER A 43 5.21 -7.00 7.77
C SER A 43 4.00 -6.35 7.13
N VAL A 44 4.29 -5.42 6.22
CA VAL A 44 3.27 -4.76 5.38
C VAL A 44 3.68 -4.93 3.92
N LEU A 45 2.77 -5.46 3.11
CA LEU A 45 2.91 -5.55 1.66
C LEU A 45 2.03 -4.49 1.00
N ILE A 46 2.61 -3.69 0.11
CA ILE A 46 1.90 -2.73 -0.73
C ILE A 46 2.25 -2.96 -2.20
N LEU A 47 1.26 -2.92 -3.09
CA LEU A 47 1.47 -2.99 -4.53
C LEU A 47 1.97 -1.65 -5.07
N GLY A 48 2.98 -1.68 -5.93
CA GLY A 48 3.70 -0.47 -6.37
C GLY A 48 2.90 0.50 -7.26
N ASP A 49 1.75 0.08 -7.77
CA ASP A 49 0.83 0.82 -8.64
C ASP A 49 -0.46 1.25 -7.93
N ASN A 50 -0.53 1.06 -6.60
CA ASN A 50 -1.70 1.39 -5.80
C ASN A 50 -1.50 2.76 -5.11
N ILE A 51 -2.42 3.69 -5.38
CA ILE A 51 -2.44 5.02 -4.79
C ILE A 51 -3.58 5.11 -3.77
N TYR A 52 -3.26 5.58 -2.57
CA TYR A 52 -4.22 5.79 -1.49
C TYR A 52 -4.26 7.27 -1.10
N PHE A 53 -5.45 7.85 -1.05
CA PHE A 53 -5.66 9.22 -0.60
C PHE A 53 -6.93 9.31 0.25
N GLY A 54 -6.91 10.11 1.31
CA GLY A 54 -8.11 10.37 2.10
C GLY A 54 -7.80 10.89 3.50
N HIS A 55 -8.82 11.48 4.12
CA HIS A 55 -8.72 11.98 5.48
C HIS A 55 -8.48 10.83 6.47
N ASN A 56 -7.59 11.05 7.45
CA ASN A 56 -7.21 10.08 8.48
C ASN A 56 -6.62 8.76 7.99
N LEU A 57 -6.13 8.70 6.74
CA LEU A 57 -5.44 7.51 6.22
C LEU A 57 -4.28 7.07 7.15
N ALA A 58 -3.45 8.01 7.62
CA ALA A 58 -2.36 7.68 8.54
C ALA A 58 -2.84 6.97 9.81
N SER A 59 -3.92 7.47 10.44
CA SER A 59 -4.48 6.84 11.64
C SER A 59 -5.09 5.46 11.36
N LEU A 60 -5.72 5.28 10.19
CA LEU A 60 -6.22 3.98 9.73
C LEU A 60 -5.08 2.95 9.66
N LEU A 61 -3.95 3.33 9.04
CA LEU A 61 -2.77 2.48 8.89
C LEU A 61 -2.06 2.22 10.22
N GLU A 62 -1.92 3.22 11.08
CA GLU A 62 -1.33 3.06 12.42
C GLU A 62 -2.16 2.10 13.28
N ASN A 63 -3.48 2.12 13.17
CA ASN A 63 -4.34 1.18 13.88
C ASN A 63 -4.23 -0.25 13.36
N ALA A 64 -4.06 -0.43 12.05
CA ALA A 64 -3.77 -1.74 11.47
C ALA A 64 -2.39 -2.27 11.94
N SER A 65 -1.39 -1.40 11.98
CA SER A 65 -0.02 -1.74 12.42
C SER A 65 0.10 -2.10 13.90
N LYS A 66 -0.84 -1.69 14.75
CA LYS A 66 -0.85 -2.01 16.19
C LYS A 66 -1.36 -3.42 16.49
N LYS A 67 -1.91 -4.13 15.50
CA LYS A 67 -2.37 -5.50 15.69
C LYS A 67 -1.17 -6.45 15.63
N GLU A 68 -0.85 -7.03 16.78
CA GLU A 68 0.28 -7.95 16.91
C GLU A 68 0.01 -9.32 16.29
N ASN A 69 -1.25 -9.77 16.29
CA ASN A 69 -1.64 -11.08 15.81
C ASN A 69 -2.62 -10.99 14.63
N GLY A 70 -2.45 -11.88 13.67
CA GLY A 70 -3.31 -12.02 12.50
C GLY A 70 -2.93 -11.14 11.33
N SER A 71 -3.92 -10.88 10.48
CA SER A 71 -3.77 -10.06 9.29
C SER A 71 -4.80 -8.94 9.27
N THR A 72 -4.44 -7.80 8.70
CA THR A 72 -5.40 -6.76 8.33
C THR A 72 -5.32 -6.45 6.84
N VAL A 73 -6.48 -6.49 6.19
CA VAL A 73 -6.65 -6.07 4.79
C VAL A 73 -7.75 -5.02 4.70
N PHE A 74 -7.75 -4.25 3.62
CA PHE A 74 -8.73 -3.19 3.41
C PHE A 74 -9.68 -3.55 2.28
N ALA A 75 -10.97 -3.39 2.52
CA ALA A 75 -12.03 -3.63 1.55
C ALA A 75 -12.58 -2.28 1.04
N TYR A 76 -12.62 -2.10 -0.27
CA TYR A 76 -13.08 -0.88 -0.92
C TYR A 76 -14.18 -1.20 -1.95
N PRO A 77 -15.28 -0.43 -1.99
CA PRO A 77 -16.34 -0.65 -2.97
C PRO A 77 -15.88 -0.23 -4.38
N VAL A 78 -15.95 -1.15 -5.34
CA VAL A 78 -15.58 -0.92 -6.74
C VAL A 78 -16.75 -1.23 -7.68
N HIS A 79 -16.65 -0.75 -8.92
CA HIS A 79 -17.64 -1.04 -9.96
C HIS A 79 -17.39 -2.38 -10.65
N ASP A 80 -16.12 -2.81 -10.74
CA ASP A 80 -15.61 -3.97 -11.47
C ASP A 80 -14.88 -4.98 -10.54
N PRO A 81 -15.58 -5.56 -9.54
CA PRO A 81 -14.98 -6.42 -8.51
C PRO A 81 -14.33 -7.70 -9.07
N GLU A 82 -14.72 -8.19 -10.24
CA GLU A 82 -14.16 -9.37 -10.90
C GLU A 82 -12.66 -9.26 -11.23
N ARG A 83 -12.10 -8.05 -11.19
CA ARG A 83 -10.66 -7.83 -11.42
C ARG A 83 -9.79 -8.06 -10.19
N TYR A 84 -10.40 -8.20 -9.02
CA TYR A 84 -9.72 -8.17 -7.73
C TYR A 84 -10.04 -9.42 -6.87
N GLY A 85 -9.37 -9.52 -5.72
CA GLY A 85 -9.85 -10.38 -4.63
C GLY A 85 -11.11 -9.79 -4.02
N VAL A 86 -12.22 -10.51 -4.03
CA VAL A 86 -13.53 -10.04 -3.56
C VAL A 86 -13.82 -10.63 -2.19
N VAL A 87 -14.20 -9.78 -1.25
CA VAL A 87 -14.63 -10.20 0.10
C VAL A 87 -16.15 -10.19 0.21
N GLU A 88 -16.72 -11.28 0.70
CA GLU A 88 -18.14 -11.37 1.07
C GLU A 88 -18.32 -11.05 2.55
N PHE A 89 -19.41 -10.33 2.87
CA PHE A 89 -19.77 -10.00 4.24
C PHE A 89 -21.12 -10.63 4.61
N ASP A 90 -21.26 -11.05 5.87
CA ASP A 90 -22.55 -11.44 6.44
C ASP A 90 -23.42 -10.22 6.83
N SER A 91 -24.61 -10.48 7.39
CA SER A 91 -25.53 -9.45 7.86
C SER A 91 -24.97 -8.56 8.99
N GLU A 92 -23.95 -9.03 9.70
CA GLU A 92 -23.26 -8.31 10.78
C GLU A 92 -22.00 -7.59 10.28
N ARG A 93 -21.75 -7.59 8.96
CA ARG A 93 -20.56 -7.03 8.31
C ARG A 93 -19.25 -7.71 8.69
N ARG A 94 -19.30 -9.00 9.03
CA ARG A 94 -18.09 -9.82 9.20
C ARG A 94 -17.73 -10.45 7.86
N ALA A 95 -16.44 -10.48 7.54
CA ALA A 95 -15.97 -11.17 6.34
C ALA A 95 -16.19 -12.68 6.49
N VAL A 96 -16.79 -13.31 5.48
CA VAL A 96 -17.11 -14.75 5.50
C VAL A 96 -16.46 -15.53 4.38
N SER A 97 -16.11 -14.88 3.26
CA SER A 97 -15.38 -15.52 2.17
C SER A 97 -14.50 -14.52 1.44
N ILE A 98 -13.42 -15.01 0.84
CA ILE A 98 -12.55 -14.25 -0.08
C ILE A 98 -12.25 -15.10 -1.32
N GLU A 99 -12.54 -14.53 -2.49
CA GLU A 99 -12.40 -15.19 -3.79
C GLU A 99 -11.57 -14.34 -4.75
N GLU A 100 -10.64 -14.97 -5.46
CA GLU A 100 -9.72 -14.28 -6.36
C GLU A 100 -10.31 -14.20 -7.77
N LYS A 101 -10.53 -12.97 -8.26
CA LYS A 101 -11.13 -12.65 -9.57
C LYS A 101 -12.34 -13.55 -9.92
N PRO A 102 -13.41 -13.54 -9.08
CA PRO A 102 -14.55 -14.41 -9.30
C PRO A 102 -15.32 -14.01 -10.55
N SER A 103 -15.76 -14.99 -11.34
CA SER A 103 -16.62 -14.74 -12.51
C SER A 103 -18.03 -14.25 -12.14
N LYS A 104 -18.47 -14.54 -10.90
CA LYS A 104 -19.71 -14.05 -10.30
C LYS A 104 -19.41 -13.51 -8.89
N PRO A 105 -18.94 -12.26 -8.78
CA PRO A 105 -18.62 -11.64 -7.50
C PRO A 105 -19.80 -11.70 -6.52
N LYS A 106 -19.54 -12.11 -5.28
CA LYS A 106 -20.57 -12.16 -4.21
C LYS A 106 -20.82 -10.80 -3.55
N SER A 107 -19.94 -9.84 -3.79
CA SER A 107 -20.08 -8.46 -3.34
C SER A 107 -19.32 -7.53 -4.29
N ASN A 108 -19.50 -6.22 -4.10
CA ASN A 108 -18.74 -5.19 -4.81
C ASN A 108 -17.50 -4.71 -4.02
N TYR A 109 -17.09 -5.44 -2.97
CA TYR A 109 -15.96 -5.07 -2.14
C TYR A 109 -14.70 -5.80 -2.58
N ALA A 110 -13.80 -5.06 -3.20
CA ALA A 110 -12.47 -5.54 -3.54
C ALA A 110 -11.51 -5.36 -2.35
N VAL A 111 -10.63 -6.33 -2.15
CA VAL A 111 -9.48 -6.21 -1.27
C VAL A 111 -8.42 -5.38 -1.99
N THR A 112 -8.02 -4.27 -1.38
CA THR A 112 -7.04 -3.34 -1.96
C THR A 112 -5.63 -3.94 -1.92
N GLY A 113 -4.70 -3.39 -2.70
CA GLY A 113 -3.29 -3.80 -2.71
C GLY A 113 -2.46 -3.37 -1.49
N LEU A 114 -3.00 -3.45 -0.28
CA LEU A 114 -2.34 -3.11 0.98
C LEU A 114 -2.71 -4.12 2.07
N TYR A 115 -1.70 -4.80 2.59
CA TYR A 115 -1.86 -5.97 3.45
C TYR A 115 -0.92 -5.88 4.65
N PHE A 116 -1.46 -6.06 5.85
CA PHE A 116 -0.70 -6.15 7.09
C PHE A 116 -0.74 -7.60 7.56
N TYR A 117 0.40 -8.12 7.98
CA TYR A 117 0.50 -9.49 8.49
C TYR A 117 1.43 -9.59 9.70
N ASP A 118 1.13 -10.54 10.57
CA ASP A 118 2.01 -11.03 11.63
C ASP A 118 3.18 -11.88 11.08
N GLU A 119 3.97 -12.47 11.98
CA GLU A 119 5.14 -13.27 11.63
C GLU A 119 4.84 -14.57 10.86
N GLU A 120 3.59 -15.06 10.89
CA GLU A 120 3.22 -16.35 10.27
C GLU A 120 3.16 -16.29 8.74
N VAL A 121 3.13 -15.09 8.17
CA VAL A 121 2.86 -14.88 6.74
C VAL A 121 3.86 -15.57 5.82
N VAL A 122 5.13 -15.67 6.20
CA VAL A 122 6.16 -16.34 5.39
C VAL A 122 5.86 -17.84 5.31
N ASN A 123 5.52 -18.46 6.44
CA ASN A 123 5.17 -19.88 6.49
C ASN A 123 3.89 -20.17 5.72
N ILE A 124 2.88 -19.30 5.88
CA ILE A 124 1.61 -19.40 5.15
C ILE A 124 1.85 -19.26 3.65
N ALA A 125 2.59 -18.23 3.22
CA ALA A 125 2.90 -18.00 1.80
C ALA A 125 3.66 -19.16 1.17
N LYS A 126 4.58 -19.82 1.89
CA LYS A 126 5.30 -21.01 1.43
C LYS A 126 4.42 -22.26 1.30
N SER A 127 3.29 -22.31 2.00
CA SER A 127 2.33 -23.41 1.89
C SER A 127 1.39 -23.29 0.68
N ILE A 128 1.32 -22.09 0.07
CA ILE A 128 0.45 -21.82 -1.08
C ILE A 128 0.96 -22.58 -2.31
N LYS A 129 0.02 -23.20 -3.03
CA LYS A 129 0.27 -23.83 -4.33
C LYS A 129 -0.16 -22.89 -5.45
N PRO A 130 0.47 -22.95 -6.64
CA PRO A 130 0.03 -22.17 -7.78
C PRO A 130 -1.45 -22.41 -8.09
N SER A 131 -2.20 -21.34 -8.36
CA SER A 131 -3.61 -21.39 -8.75
C SER A 131 -3.78 -21.99 -10.14
N ALA A 132 -5.03 -22.10 -10.61
CA ALA A 132 -5.32 -22.45 -12.00
C ALA A 132 -4.69 -21.48 -13.03
N ARG A 133 -4.29 -20.28 -12.58
CA ARG A 133 -3.59 -19.26 -13.38
C ARG A 133 -2.07 -19.42 -13.35
N GLY A 134 -1.55 -20.34 -12.53
CA GLY A 134 -0.12 -20.54 -12.32
C GLY A 134 0.52 -19.53 -11.36
N GLU A 135 -0.28 -18.76 -10.62
CA GLU A 135 0.19 -17.72 -9.71
C GLU A 135 0.04 -18.12 -8.23
N LEU A 136 0.97 -17.67 -7.39
CA LEU A 136 0.87 -17.72 -5.93
C LEU A 136 -0.01 -16.56 -5.43
N GLU A 137 -1.28 -16.85 -5.20
CA GLU A 137 -2.30 -15.84 -4.92
C GLU A 137 -2.19 -15.31 -3.48
N ILE A 138 -2.13 -13.98 -3.33
CA ILE A 138 -2.22 -13.37 -1.99
C ILE A 138 -3.61 -13.58 -1.38
N THR A 139 -4.65 -13.74 -2.21
CA THR A 139 -6.00 -14.10 -1.76
C THR A 139 -6.04 -15.46 -1.06
N ASP A 140 -5.18 -16.41 -1.43
CA ASP A 140 -5.10 -17.70 -0.73
C ASP A 140 -4.42 -17.56 0.64
N VAL A 141 -3.42 -16.68 0.76
CA VAL A 141 -2.83 -16.29 2.06
C VAL A 141 -3.91 -15.68 2.95
N ASN A 142 -4.65 -14.70 2.44
CA ASN A 142 -5.74 -14.03 3.16
C ASN A 142 -6.83 -15.03 3.59
N ARG A 143 -7.16 -16.01 2.73
CA ARG A 143 -8.14 -17.06 3.05
C ARG A 143 -7.70 -17.90 4.24
N ILE A 144 -6.42 -18.25 4.35
CA ILE A 144 -5.91 -19.01 5.51
C ILE A 144 -6.07 -18.21 6.81
N TYR A 145 -5.77 -16.90 6.82
CA TYR A 145 -6.05 -16.05 7.97
C TYR A 145 -7.55 -15.98 8.28
N LEU A 146 -8.41 -15.95 7.26
CA LEU A 146 -9.86 -15.92 7.40
C LEU A 146 -10.39 -17.22 8.02
N GLU A 147 -9.96 -18.37 7.53
CA GLU A 147 -10.32 -19.71 8.03
C GLU A 147 -9.87 -19.90 9.49
N ARG A 148 -8.75 -19.30 9.88
CA ARG A 148 -8.26 -19.27 11.26
C ARG A 148 -9.00 -18.26 12.16
N GLY A 149 -9.90 -17.44 11.61
CA GLY A 149 -10.64 -16.41 12.35
C GLY A 149 -9.79 -15.21 12.80
N ILE A 150 -8.62 -15.02 12.18
CA ILE A 150 -7.64 -13.96 12.53
C ILE A 150 -7.37 -13.00 11.35
N LEU A 151 -8.21 -13.03 10.30
CA LEU A 151 -8.26 -11.98 9.29
C LEU A 151 -9.19 -10.87 9.74
N ASN A 152 -8.66 -9.66 9.83
CA ASN A 152 -9.41 -8.45 10.06
C ASN A 152 -9.60 -7.67 8.75
N VAL A 153 -10.84 -7.57 8.27
CA VAL A 153 -11.17 -6.80 7.07
C VAL A 153 -11.69 -5.43 7.47
N GLN A 154 -10.94 -4.37 7.16
CA GLN A 154 -11.36 -2.99 7.41
C GLN A 154 -11.99 -2.38 6.16
N VAL A 155 -13.22 -1.89 6.27
CA VAL A 155 -13.89 -1.23 5.15
C VAL A 155 -13.37 0.20 5.00
N MET A 156 -12.71 0.49 3.88
CA MET A 156 -12.39 1.85 3.47
C MET A 156 -13.64 2.51 2.90
N GLY A 157 -14.18 3.48 3.63
CA GLY A 157 -15.36 4.23 3.20
C GLY A 157 -15.12 5.05 1.93
N ARG A 158 -16.20 5.43 1.25
CA ARG A 158 -16.19 6.22 0.00
C ARG A 158 -15.55 7.62 0.07
N GLY A 159 -15.08 8.05 1.24
CA GLY A 159 -14.33 9.28 1.44
C GLY A 159 -12.81 9.11 1.20
N TYR A 160 -12.35 7.86 1.09
CA TYR A 160 -11.04 7.54 0.55
C TYR A 160 -11.11 7.44 -0.97
N ALA A 161 -9.99 7.70 -1.63
CA ALA A 161 -9.72 7.29 -2.99
C ALA A 161 -8.66 6.19 -2.94
N TRP A 162 -9.01 5.03 -3.51
CA TRP A 162 -8.06 3.99 -3.87
C TRP A 162 -8.04 3.91 -5.40
N LEU A 163 -6.86 4.11 -5.99
CA LEU A 163 -6.66 4.18 -7.42
C LEU A 163 -5.58 3.18 -7.82
N ASP A 164 -5.92 2.30 -8.76
CA ASP A 164 -5.03 1.29 -9.33
C ASP A 164 -4.65 1.71 -10.76
N THR A 165 -3.36 1.95 -10.99
CA THR A 165 -2.86 2.47 -12.28
C THR A 165 -2.55 1.37 -13.32
N GLY A 166 -3.18 0.19 -13.20
CA GLY A 166 -2.96 -0.95 -14.10
C GLY A 166 -3.41 -0.77 -15.56
N THR A 167 -4.12 0.32 -15.92
CA THR A 167 -4.53 0.61 -17.30
C THR A 167 -4.12 2.02 -17.72
N HIS A 168 -4.02 2.29 -19.03
CA HIS A 168 -3.73 3.64 -19.53
C HIS A 168 -4.78 4.67 -19.09
N GLU A 169 -6.05 4.27 -19.08
CA GLU A 169 -7.16 5.13 -18.64
C GLU A 169 -7.06 5.41 -17.14
N SER A 170 -6.91 4.38 -16.30
CA SER A 170 -6.80 4.56 -14.85
C SER A 170 -5.56 5.34 -14.41
N LEU A 171 -4.44 5.22 -15.15
CA LEU A 171 -3.26 6.06 -14.94
C LEU A 171 -3.53 7.55 -15.23
N LEU A 172 -4.27 7.86 -16.30
CA LEU A 172 -4.65 9.23 -16.62
C LEU A 172 -5.60 9.80 -15.57
N GLU A 173 -6.62 9.04 -15.17
CA GLU A 173 -7.56 9.43 -14.12
C GLU A 173 -6.85 9.72 -12.80
N ALA A 174 -5.92 8.86 -12.39
CA ALA A 174 -5.12 9.07 -11.18
C ALA A 174 -4.27 10.33 -11.28
N SER A 175 -3.66 10.60 -12.44
CA SER A 175 -2.87 11.81 -12.67
C SER A 175 -3.70 13.08 -12.54
N VAL A 176 -4.90 13.10 -13.15
CA VAL A 176 -5.83 14.22 -13.08
C VAL A 176 -6.35 14.43 -11.65
N PHE A 177 -6.64 13.33 -10.94
CA PHE A 177 -7.06 13.38 -9.53
C PHE A 177 -6.00 14.06 -8.67
N ILE A 178 -4.75 13.60 -8.73
CA ILE A 178 -3.64 14.17 -7.95
C ILE A 178 -3.40 15.64 -8.33
N GLU A 179 -3.35 15.97 -9.63
CA GLU A 179 -3.16 17.34 -10.08
C GLU A 179 -4.25 18.29 -9.55
N THR A 180 -5.51 17.85 -9.57
CA THR A 180 -6.65 18.64 -9.09
C THR A 180 -6.52 18.94 -7.60
N ILE A 181 -6.14 17.94 -6.79
CA ILE A 181 -5.93 18.11 -5.35
C ILE A 181 -4.75 19.04 -5.08
N GLU A 182 -3.60 18.79 -5.71
CA GLU A 182 -2.39 19.60 -5.47
C GLU A 182 -2.58 21.07 -5.86
N LYS A 183 -3.18 21.34 -7.02
CA LYS A 183 -3.46 22.72 -7.47
C LYS A 183 -4.44 23.44 -6.55
N ARG A 184 -5.45 22.73 -6.03
CA ARG A 184 -6.47 23.34 -5.18
C ARG A 184 -5.94 23.66 -3.78
N GLN A 185 -5.09 22.79 -3.22
CA GLN A 185 -4.61 22.92 -1.85
C GLN A 185 -3.27 23.64 -1.74
N GLY A 186 -2.46 23.64 -2.81
CA GLY A 186 -1.06 24.07 -2.73
C GLY A 186 -0.18 23.11 -1.93
N LEU A 187 -0.67 21.88 -1.68
CA LEU A 187 0.01 20.80 -0.97
C LEU A 187 0.32 19.65 -1.92
N LYS A 188 1.36 18.88 -1.63
CA LYS A 188 1.71 17.70 -2.44
C LYS A 188 1.19 16.42 -1.84
N VAL A 189 0.78 15.49 -2.71
CA VAL A 189 0.39 14.14 -2.30
C VAL A 189 1.60 13.22 -2.39
N ALA A 190 1.82 12.41 -1.35
CA ALA A 190 2.88 11.39 -1.30
C ALA A 190 4.32 11.94 -1.50
N CYS A 191 4.64 13.12 -0.94
CA CYS A 191 5.98 13.69 -0.93
C CYS A 191 6.86 13.04 0.18
N PRO A 192 7.86 12.20 -0.16
CA PRO A 192 8.62 11.46 0.86
C PRO A 192 9.45 12.37 1.78
N GLU A 193 10.01 13.46 1.25
CA GLU A 193 10.80 14.41 2.04
C GLU A 193 9.95 15.11 3.10
N GLU A 194 8.74 15.52 2.74
CA GLU A 194 7.79 16.10 3.68
C GLU A 194 7.38 15.09 4.74
N ILE A 195 7.02 13.87 4.34
CA ILE A 195 6.61 12.81 5.28
C ILE A 195 7.74 12.51 6.26
N ALA A 196 8.97 12.33 5.77
CA ALA A 196 10.14 12.07 6.60
C ALA A 196 10.43 13.21 7.57
N PHE A 197 10.35 14.46 7.11
CA PHE A 197 10.55 15.63 7.97
C PHE A 197 9.46 15.75 9.05
N ARG A 198 8.18 15.58 8.70
CA ARG A 198 7.06 15.65 9.65
C ARG A 198 7.04 14.49 10.65
N LYS A 199 7.50 13.30 10.25
CA LYS A 199 7.67 12.15 11.14
C LYS A 199 8.95 12.24 11.99
N GLY A 200 9.80 13.23 11.74
CA GLY A 200 11.06 13.44 12.49
C GLY A 200 12.17 12.45 12.12
N PHE A 201 12.08 11.79 10.96
CA PHE A 201 13.14 10.91 10.45
C PHE A 201 14.34 11.70 9.93
N ILE A 202 14.09 12.94 9.50
CA ILE A 202 15.12 13.89 9.12
C ILE A 202 14.85 15.26 9.76
N ASP A 203 15.91 16.01 10.04
CA ASP A 203 15.84 17.37 10.53
C ASP A 203 15.77 18.41 9.40
N GLY A 204 15.62 19.69 9.77
CA GLY A 204 15.53 20.79 8.81
C GLY A 204 16.80 20.98 7.98
N SER A 205 17.98 20.68 8.54
CA SER A 205 19.26 20.79 7.82
C SER A 205 19.39 19.69 6.77
N GLN A 206 18.90 18.49 7.06
CA GLN A 206 18.81 17.38 6.12
C GLN A 206 17.79 17.70 5.01
N LEU A 207 16.61 18.23 5.35
CA LEU A 207 15.62 18.66 4.36
C LEU A 207 16.17 19.77 3.44
N GLU A 208 16.90 20.75 3.97
CA GLU A 208 17.50 21.82 3.17
C GLU A 208 18.50 21.28 2.13
N LYS A 209 19.27 20.24 2.48
CA LYS A 209 20.17 19.56 1.53
C LYS A 209 19.40 18.92 0.38
N LEU A 210 18.23 18.31 0.65
CA LEU A 210 17.35 17.73 -0.37
C LEU A 210 16.71 18.79 -1.29
N ILE A 211 16.41 19.96 -0.74
CA ILE A 211 15.84 21.09 -1.48
C ILE A 211 16.84 21.66 -2.49
N SER A 212 18.12 21.76 -2.11
CA SER A 212 19.17 22.43 -2.89
C SER A 212 19.18 22.08 -4.39
N PRO A 213 19.21 20.80 -4.81
CA PRO A 213 19.18 20.45 -6.24
C PRO A 213 17.85 20.75 -6.95
N LEU A 214 16.74 20.91 -6.21
CA LEU A 214 15.39 21.07 -6.76
C LEU A 214 14.89 22.52 -6.76
N LYS A 215 15.67 23.48 -6.23
CA LYS A 215 15.26 24.89 -6.00
C LYS A 215 14.65 25.61 -7.20
N LYS A 216 14.94 25.18 -8.43
CA LYS A 216 14.41 25.78 -9.67
C LYS A 216 13.13 25.10 -10.19
N THR A 217 12.51 24.24 -9.40
CA THR A 217 11.31 23.47 -9.76
C THR A 217 10.17 23.78 -8.80
N GLY A 218 8.93 23.59 -9.25
CA GLY A 218 7.76 23.72 -8.37
C GLY A 218 7.78 22.73 -7.19
N TYR A 219 8.47 21.59 -7.31
CA TYR A 219 8.69 20.66 -6.21
C TYR A 219 9.65 21.22 -5.15
N GLY A 220 10.77 21.81 -5.58
CA GLY A 220 11.71 22.47 -4.67
C GLY A 220 11.10 23.68 -3.97
N GLU A 221 10.33 24.50 -4.70
CA GLU A 221 9.57 25.61 -4.11
C GLU A 221 8.58 25.14 -3.04
N TYR A 222 7.91 24.01 -3.28
CA TYR A 222 7.03 23.39 -2.29
C TYR A 222 7.79 22.96 -1.03
N LEU A 223 8.92 22.28 -1.18
CA LEU A 223 9.71 21.83 -0.03
C LEU A 223 10.28 22.99 0.80
N VAL A 224 10.59 24.14 0.17
CA VAL A 224 10.94 25.37 0.89
C VAL A 224 9.78 25.84 1.79
N LYS A 225 8.53 25.73 1.32
CA LYS A 225 7.36 26.04 2.17
C LYS A 225 7.23 25.04 3.31
N VAL A 226 7.40 23.74 3.05
CA VAL A 226 7.37 22.70 4.09
C VAL A 226 8.38 22.98 5.22
N LEU A 227 9.58 23.47 4.88
CA LEU A 227 10.60 23.82 5.87
C LEU A 227 10.23 25.04 6.74
N ASN A 228 9.47 25.99 6.20
CA ASN A 228 9.21 27.29 6.84
C ASN A 228 7.79 27.45 7.42
N GLU A 229 6.82 26.69 6.93
CA GLU A 229 5.39 26.84 7.25
C GLU A 229 4.87 25.66 8.07
N LYS A 230 4.07 25.98 9.10
CA LYS A 230 3.36 24.98 9.89
C LYS A 230 1.99 24.71 9.27
N ILE A 231 1.78 23.48 8.83
CA ILE A 231 0.51 22.96 8.28
C ILE A 231 -0.07 21.98 9.32
N TYR A 232 -1.39 22.01 9.50
CA TYR A 232 -2.14 21.27 10.52
C TYR A 232 -3.04 20.20 9.91
#